data_AF-A0A3D0QGP2-F1
#
_entry.id   AF-A0A3D0QGP2-F1
#
_cell.length_a   1.000
_cell.length_b   1.000
_cell.length_c   1.000
_cell.angle_alpha   90.00
_cell.angle_beta   90.00
_cell.angle_gamma   90.00
#
_symmetry.space_group_name_H-M   'P 1'
#
loop_
_entity.id
_entity.type
_entity.pdbx_description
1 polymer ?
#
loop_
_entity_poly.entity_id
_entity_poly.type
_entity_poly.pdbx_seq_one_letter_code
_entity_poly.pdbx_strand_id
1 'polypeptide(L)' 'MPDEKRFLSIVPPESTMPEFTLRAVLLGVVMAVIMGAANAYLGLKAGMTIAATYTTAVIGMAVLKMMGGSLL' A
#
# COMPACT_ATOMS: atom_id res chain seq x y z
N MET A 1 -12.72 -40.76 -5.93
CA MET A 1 -13.28 -39.50 -5.42
C MET A 1 -12.10 -38.69 -4.91
N PRO A 2 -11.73 -37.56 -5.52
CA PRO A 2 -10.57 -36.79 -5.10
C PRO A 2 -10.87 -36.05 -3.79
N ASP A 3 -9.92 -36.09 -2.85
CA ASP A 3 -9.92 -35.41 -1.56
C ASP A 3 -10.35 -33.93 -1.67
N GLU A 4 -11.52 -33.63 -1.08
CA GLU A 4 -12.02 -32.29 -0.84
C GLU A 4 -11.17 -31.63 0.26
N LYS A 5 -10.03 -31.05 -0.13
CA LYS A 5 -9.23 -30.19 0.75
C LYS A 5 -10.09 -28.99 1.12
N ARG A 6 -10.77 -29.08 2.28
CA ARG A 6 -11.46 -27.98 2.94
C ARG A 6 -10.53 -26.76 2.97
N PHE A 7 -10.88 -25.74 2.19
CA PHE A 7 -10.24 -24.44 2.20
C PHE A 7 -10.51 -23.79 3.56
N LEU A 8 -9.69 -24.13 4.55
CA LEU A 8 -9.68 -23.45 5.84
C LEU A 8 -9.21 -22.02 5.59
N SER A 9 -10.16 -21.10 5.49
CA SER A 9 -9.90 -19.67 5.45
C SER A 9 -9.23 -19.26 6.77
N ILE A 10 -7.93 -18.92 6.72
CA ILE A 10 -7.16 -18.45 7.87
C ILE A 10 -7.71 -17.10 8.40
N VAL A 11 -8.55 -16.43 7.62
CA VAL A 11 -9.22 -15.18 7.98
C VAL A 11 -10.73 -15.45 8.11
N PRO A 12 -11.32 -15.28 9.31
CA PRO A 12 -12.77 -15.37 9.51
C PRO A 12 -13.49 -14.27 8.69
N PRO A 13 -14.60 -14.58 8.00
CA PRO A 13 -15.37 -13.58 7.24
C PRO A 13 -15.96 -12.46 8.14
N GLU A 14 -16.00 -12.68 9.45
CA GLU A 14 -16.45 -11.71 10.46
C GLU A 14 -15.36 -10.73 10.93
N SER A 15 -14.10 -10.88 10.49
CA SER A 15 -13.02 -10.00 10.95
C SER A 15 -13.15 -8.62 10.33
N THR A 16 -13.55 -7.63 11.13
CA THR A 16 -13.55 -6.23 10.74
C THR A 16 -12.10 -5.72 10.81
N MET A 17 -11.38 -5.78 9.69
CA MET A 17 -10.08 -5.14 9.54
C MET A 17 -10.32 -3.69 9.14
N PRO A 18 -9.98 -2.70 10.00
CA PRO A 18 -10.16 -1.30 9.66
C PRO A 18 -9.10 -0.88 8.62
N GLU A 19 -9.36 -1.17 7.35
CA GLU A 19 -8.51 -0.81 6.21
C GLU A 19 -8.49 0.71 5.98
N PHE A 20 -9.60 1.40 6.27
CA PHE A 20 -9.72 2.84 6.10
C PHE A 20 -9.46 3.57 7.41
N THR A 21 -8.20 3.86 7.70
CA THR A 21 -7.82 4.69 8.85
C THR A 21 -7.44 6.09 8.40
N LEU A 22 -7.86 7.10 9.16
CA LEU A 22 -7.56 8.51 8.85
C LEU A 22 -6.05 8.77 8.75
N ARG A 23 -5.25 8.07 9.57
CA ARG A 23 -3.78 8.02 9.49
C ARG A 23 -3.25 7.49 8.16
N ALA A 24 -3.86 6.44 7.59
CA ALA A 24 -3.44 5.85 6.31
C ALA A 24 -3.76 6.78 5.15
N VAL A 25 -4.91 7.45 5.18
CA VAL A 25 -5.27 8.47 4.20
C VAL A 25 -4.26 9.62 4.23
N LEU A 26 -3.94 10.13 5.42
CA LEU A 26 -3.03 11.27 5.58
C LEU A 26 -1.61 10.91 5.11
N LEU A 27 -1.13 9.72 5.46
CA LEU A 27 0.14 9.19 4.94
C LEU A 27 0.12 9.04 3.41
N GLY A 28 -0.96 8.48 2.86
CA GLY A 28 -1.14 8.29 1.42
C GLY A 28 -1.11 9.61 0.65
N VAL A 29 -1.78 10.65 1.16
CA VAL A 29 -1.76 12.00 0.57
C VAL A 29 -0.34 12.57 0.56
N VAL A 30 0.39 12.47 1.67
CA VAL A 30 1.78 12.96 1.74
C VAL A 30 2.68 12.23 0.74
N MET A 31 2.59 10.89 0.69
CA MET A 31 3.35 10.08 -0.26
C MET A 31 2.99 10.39 -1.71
N ALA A 32 1.70 10.60 -2.01
CA ALA A 32 1.23 10.93 -3.34
C ALA A 32 1.75 12.30 -3.83
N VAL A 33 1.80 13.30 -2.95
CA VAL A 33 2.37 14.61 -3.28
C VAL A 33 3.86 14.50 -3.56
N ILE A 34 4.62 13.80 -2.69
CA ILE A 34 6.07 13.65 -2.84
C ILE A 34 6.40 12.90 -4.14
N MET A 35 5.76 11.76 -4.38
CA MET A 35 6.07 10.93 -5.54
C MET A 35 5.47 11.46 -6.83
N GLY A 36 4.33 12.15 -6.76
CA GLY A 36 3.79 12.91 -7.89
C GLY A 36 4.72 14.04 -8.30
N ALA A 37 5.22 14.83 -7.35
CA ALA A 37 6.19 15.90 -7.62
C ALA A 37 7.52 15.34 -8.15
N ALA A 38 8.04 14.27 -7.55
CA ALA A 38 9.25 13.61 -8.02
C ALA A 38 9.09 13.07 -9.45
N ASN A 39 7.98 12.40 -9.76
CA ASN A 39 7.71 11.90 -11.11
C ASN A 39 7.52 13.04 -12.13
N ALA A 40 6.84 14.13 -11.76
CA ALA A 40 6.69 15.29 -12.63
C ALA A 40 8.05 15.98 -12.87
N TYR A 41 8.86 16.16 -11.83
CA TYR A 41 10.19 16.75 -11.94
C TYR A 41 11.13 15.90 -12.80
N LEU A 42 11.19 14.59 -12.54
CA LEU A 42 12.02 13.66 -13.32
C LEU A 42 11.52 13.54 -14.76
N GLY A 43 10.20 13.52 -14.96
CA GLY A 43 9.59 13.51 -16.29
C GLY A 43 9.95 14.76 -17.10
N LEU A 44 9.90 15.94 -16.49
CA LEU A 44 10.23 17.21 -17.15
C LEU A 44 11.74 17.43 -17.32
N LYS A 45 12.57 17.00 -16.36
CA LYS A 45 14.01 17.28 -16.35
C LYS A 45 14.86 16.17 -16.98
N ALA A 46 14.55 14.91 -16.71
CA ALA A 46 15.32 13.76 -17.20
C ALA A 46 14.66 13.09 -18.42
N GLY A 47 13.42 13.47 -18.78
CA GLY A 47 12.68 12.84 -19.88
C GLY A 47 12.31 11.38 -19.62
N MET A 48 12.49 10.91 -18.38
CA MET A 48 12.31 9.53 -17.96
C MET A 48 11.40 9.49 -16.74
N THR A 49 10.31 8.71 -16.83
CA THR A 49 9.47 8.41 -15.67
C THR A 49 10.02 7.20 -14.94
N ILE A 50 10.14 7.29 -13.62
CA ILE A 50 10.43 6.11 -12.79
C ILE A 50 9.09 5.48 -12.42
N ALA A 51 9.03 4.15 -12.37
CA ALA A 51 7.90 3.42 -11.78
C ALA A 51 7.90 3.60 -10.24
N ALA A 52 7.79 4.85 -9.80
CA ALA A 52 7.90 5.26 -8.41
C ALA A 52 6.77 4.68 -7.55
N THR A 53 5.64 4.32 -8.13
CA THR A 53 4.49 3.77 -7.41
C THR A 53 4.82 2.45 -6.69
N TYR A 54 5.67 1.58 -7.28
CA TYR A 54 6.05 0.33 -6.64
C TYR A 54 6.83 0.58 -5.35
N THR A 55 7.83 1.46 -5.39
CA THR A 55 8.62 1.79 -4.19
C THR A 55 7.81 2.61 -3.19
N THR A 56 6.91 3.48 -3.66
CA THR A 56 5.97 4.22 -2.82
C THR A 56 5.10 3.28 -2.00
N ALA A 57 4.54 2.23 -2.62
CA ALA A 57 3.70 1.26 -1.95
C ALA A 57 4.49 0.52 -0.84
N VAL A 58 5.72 0.10 -1.13
CA VAL A 58 6.60 -0.55 -0.14
C VAL A 58 6.92 0.37 1.04
N ILE A 59 7.24 1.64 0.76
CA ILE A 59 7.54 2.64 1.81
C ILE A 59 6.28 2.94 2.63
N GLY A 60 5.13 3.14 1.99
CA GLY A 60 3.85 3.40 2.66
C GLY A 60 3.45 2.23 3.58
N MET A 61 3.61 1.00 3.11
CA MET A 61 3.40 -0.22 3.91
C MET A 61 4.39 -0.32 5.07
N ALA A 62 5.67 0.01 4.87
CA ALA A 62 6.68 -0.01 5.92
C ALA A 62 6.38 1.02 7.02
N VAL A 63 5.97 2.24 6.64
CA VAL A 63 5.62 3.31 7.57
C VAL A 63 4.34 2.97 8.33
N LEU A 64 3.30 2.46 7.65
CA LEU A 64 2.09 1.98 8.31
C LEU A 64 2.40 0.86 9.30
N LYS A 65 3.22 -0.12 8.91
CA LYS A 65 3.65 -1.21 9.79
C LYS A 65 4.35 -0.69 11.05
N MET A 66 5.26 0.27 10.90
CA MET A 66 5.97 0.88 12.04
C MET A 66 5.01 1.61 12.99
N MET A 67 3.91 2.15 12.47
CA MET A 67 2.87 2.85 13.23
C MET A 67 1.75 1.92 13.74
N GLY A 68 1.92 0.59 13.68
CA GLY A 68 0.91 -0.38 14.10
C GLY A 68 -0.33 -0.41 13.18
N GLY A 69 -0.15 -0.13 11.90
CA GLY A 69 -1.13 -0.33 10.83
C GLY A 69 -1.15 -1.78 10.37
N SER A 70 -2.35 -2.33 10.15
CA SER A 70 -2.53 -3.66 9.57
C SER A 70 -2.11 -3.64 8.10
N LEU A 71 -1.38 -4.67 7.69
CA LEU A 71 -0.97 -4.92 6.29
C LEU A 71 -1.93 -5.89 5.57
N LEU A 72 -2.98 -6.28 6.28
CA LEU A 72 -3.97 -7.28 5.93
C LEU A 72 -5.35 -6.78 6.36
#